data_AF-A0A7X5U2M6-F1
#
_entry.id   AF-A0A7X5U2M6-F1
#
_cell.length_a   1.000
_cell.length_b   1.000
_cell.length_c   1.000
_cell.angle_alpha   90.00
_cell.angle_beta   90.00
_cell.angle_gamma   90.00
#
_symmetry.space_group_name_H-M   'P 1'
#
loop_
_entity.id
_entity.type
_entity.pdbx_description
1 polymer ?
#
loop_
_entity_poly.entity_id
_entity_poly.type
_entity_poly.pdbx_seq_one_letter_code
_entity_poly.pdbx_strand_id
1 'polypeptide(L)'
;MTTGSSRRDEVGDRLSNWSKSGDRLDRYSPNRTEALYPLGDIVRRAFWREVIDEYLERADPRRDGRSAIITAGPPGSGKSTAVRARVVNIGEYRVIDADEIKDALVVKAVADGIYGDLLSQVLPDGYGLAPRELASLVHNESVEIANLIRRISVDRKENIVVEGTLAWDGQGPRIFRDLADAGYVEVEVFGVDVDAPTAYEGALARWWEGRLAWIDGADQLGGRFTPRVAIDNCYDSSGQSNCTAHALEFINQAQSGEIPTVEVTILGRDAAGALTVIRQQHYKQ
;
A
#
# COMPACT_ATOMS: atom_id res chain seq x y z
N MET A 1 -10.13 -37.80 5.00
CA MET A 1 -8.71 -37.63 4.64
C MET A 1 -8.31 -36.28 5.16
N THR A 2 -7.54 -36.24 6.24
CA THR A 2 -7.00 -35.01 6.83
C THR A 2 -6.08 -34.39 5.79
N THR A 3 -6.50 -33.29 5.18
CA THR A 3 -5.68 -32.49 4.27
C THR A 3 -4.49 -31.97 5.07
N GLY A 4 -3.30 -32.48 4.78
CA GLY A 4 -2.06 -31.88 5.29
C GLY A 4 -2.03 -30.41 4.84
N SER A 5 -1.66 -29.51 5.75
CA SER A 5 -1.51 -28.08 5.42
C SER A 5 -0.48 -27.91 4.31
N SER A 6 -0.73 -27.03 3.35
CA SER A 6 0.26 -26.76 2.31
C SER A 6 1.45 -25.98 2.91
N ARG A 7 2.66 -26.11 2.35
CA ARG A 7 3.83 -25.33 2.83
C ARG A 7 3.56 -23.82 2.85
N ARG A 8 2.80 -23.34 1.85
CA ARG A 8 2.34 -21.95 1.78
C ARG A 8 1.58 -21.56 3.04
N ASP A 9 0.61 -22.38 3.43
CA ASP A 9 -0.27 -22.11 4.56
C ASP A 9 0.50 -22.22 5.88
N GLU A 10 1.41 -23.21 6.03
CA GLU A 10 2.25 -23.34 7.22
C GLU A 10 3.18 -22.13 7.43
N VAL A 11 3.81 -21.64 6.35
CA VAL A 11 4.65 -20.43 6.41
C VAL A 11 3.77 -19.19 6.65
N GLY A 12 2.63 -19.08 5.97
CA GLY A 12 1.68 -17.99 6.14
C GLY A 12 1.15 -17.91 7.57
N ASP A 13 0.88 -19.04 8.20
CA ASP A 13 0.47 -19.14 9.61
C ASP A 13 1.60 -18.73 10.55
N ARG A 14 2.84 -19.12 10.27
CA ARG A 14 4.01 -18.69 11.05
C ARG A 14 4.16 -17.17 11.02
N LEU A 15 4.13 -16.56 9.82
CA LEU A 15 4.25 -15.12 9.65
C LEU A 15 3.05 -14.37 10.24
N SER A 16 1.84 -14.91 10.12
CA SER A 16 0.64 -14.36 10.76
C SER A 16 0.78 -14.33 12.27
N ASN A 17 1.31 -15.39 12.87
CA ASN A 17 1.57 -15.43 14.30
C ASN A 17 2.58 -14.36 14.72
N TRP A 18 3.70 -14.24 14.02
CA TRP A 18 4.70 -13.19 14.31
C TRP A 18 4.21 -11.77 14.05
N SER A 19 3.15 -11.60 13.27
CA SER A 19 2.55 -10.29 12.99
C SER A 19 1.42 -9.90 13.95
N LYS A 20 1.11 -10.75 14.96
CA LYS A 20 0.16 -10.41 16.01
C LYS A 20 0.66 -9.21 16.83
N SER A 21 -0.27 -8.41 17.34
CA SER A 21 0.04 -7.23 18.16
C SER A 21 1.11 -7.52 19.22
N GLY A 22 2.21 -6.76 19.17
CA GLY A 22 3.36 -6.87 20.06
C GLY A 22 4.39 -7.96 19.72
N ASP A 23 4.11 -8.83 18.74
CA ASP A 23 5.02 -9.91 18.32
C ASP A 23 6.07 -9.42 17.29
N ARG A 24 6.99 -10.28 16.89
CA ARG A 24 8.28 -9.91 16.28
C ARG A 24 8.20 -9.17 14.95
N LEU A 25 7.12 -9.35 14.18
CA LEU A 25 6.84 -8.71 12.90
C LEU A 25 5.65 -7.73 12.97
N ASP A 26 5.13 -7.42 14.16
CA ASP A 26 4.12 -6.37 14.30
C ASP A 26 4.73 -5.01 13.99
N ARG A 27 3.97 -4.17 13.28
CA ARG A 27 4.34 -2.79 12.91
C ARG A 27 4.51 -1.87 14.11
N TYR A 28 4.00 -2.26 15.28
CA TYR A 28 4.20 -1.55 16.54
C TYR A 28 5.17 -2.27 17.49
N SER A 29 5.80 -3.35 17.04
CA SER A 29 6.79 -4.09 17.84
C SER A 29 8.05 -3.25 18.10
N PRO A 30 8.87 -3.63 19.10
CA PRO A 30 10.19 -3.06 19.30
C PRO A 30 11.18 -3.28 18.13
N ASN A 31 10.84 -4.13 17.15
CA ASN A 31 11.69 -4.41 15.99
C ASN A 31 11.42 -3.44 14.82
N ARG A 32 10.48 -2.51 14.93
CA ARG A 32 10.25 -1.53 13.87
C ARG A 32 11.45 -0.59 13.71
N THR A 33 11.67 -0.06 12.51
CA THR A 33 12.85 0.78 12.24
C THR A 33 12.89 2.04 13.10
N GLU A 34 11.76 2.61 13.48
CA GLU A 34 11.71 3.78 14.37
C GLU A 34 12.11 3.49 15.82
N ALA A 35 12.09 2.21 16.23
CA ALA A 35 12.57 1.78 17.53
C ALA A 35 14.05 1.37 17.50
N LEU A 36 14.52 0.82 16.37
CA LEU A 36 15.89 0.33 16.21
C LEU A 36 16.87 1.42 15.74
N TYR A 37 16.42 2.38 14.93
CA TYR A 37 17.18 3.60 14.63
C TYR A 37 16.84 4.68 15.65
N PRO A 38 17.82 5.25 16.37
CA PRO A 38 17.56 6.23 17.41
C PRO A 38 16.83 7.47 16.90
N LEU A 39 15.93 8.03 17.72
CA LEU A 39 15.45 9.39 17.51
C LEU A 39 16.64 10.34 17.46
N GLY A 40 16.69 11.18 16.43
CA GLY A 40 17.84 12.08 16.27
C GLY A 40 18.93 11.56 15.33
N ASP A 41 18.85 10.31 14.86
CA ASP A 41 19.85 9.72 13.96
C ASP A 41 20.01 10.55 12.68
N ILE A 42 21.16 11.22 12.57
CA ILE A 42 21.50 12.09 11.44
C ILE A 42 21.69 11.25 10.17
N VAL A 43 22.25 10.05 10.29
CA VAL A 43 22.48 9.14 9.17
C VAL A 43 21.14 8.64 8.65
N ARG A 44 20.21 8.26 9.53
CA ARG A 44 18.86 7.84 9.10
C ARG A 44 18.11 8.98 8.43
N ARG A 45 18.22 10.21 8.94
CA ARG A 45 17.63 11.40 8.28
C ARG A 45 18.27 11.74 6.93
N ALA A 46 19.58 11.54 6.78
CA ALA A 46 20.25 11.72 5.50
C ALA A 46 19.74 10.67 4.49
N PHE A 47 19.64 9.41 4.91
CA PHE A 47 19.07 8.34 4.12
C PHE A 47 17.61 8.62 3.71
N TRP A 48 16.77 9.20 4.58
CA TRP A 48 15.42 9.61 4.19
C TRP A 48 15.42 10.63 3.05
N ARG A 49 16.34 11.59 3.07
CA ARG A 49 16.47 12.58 1.99
C ARG A 49 16.87 11.89 0.70
N GLU A 50 17.85 10.99 0.75
CA GLU A 50 18.27 10.17 -0.40
C GLU A 50 17.09 9.39 -0.98
N VAL A 51 16.31 8.69 -0.14
CA VAL A 51 15.12 7.95 -0.59
C VAL A 51 14.08 8.87 -1.23
N ILE A 52 13.83 10.05 -0.65
CA ILE A 52 12.87 11.03 -1.20
C ILE A 52 13.37 11.57 -2.54
N ASP A 53 14.64 11.96 -2.63
CA ASP A 53 15.24 12.53 -3.83
C ASP A 53 15.26 11.48 -4.97
N GLU A 54 15.75 10.27 -4.69
CA GLU A 54 15.71 9.15 -5.63
C GLU A 54 14.28 8.84 -6.09
N TYR A 55 13.30 8.87 -5.19
CA TYR A 55 11.89 8.65 -5.55
C TYR A 55 11.37 9.74 -6.48
N LEU A 56 11.68 11.00 -6.19
CA LEU A 56 11.24 12.14 -6.98
C LEU A 56 11.91 12.18 -8.36
N GLU A 57 13.14 11.70 -8.50
CA GLU A 57 13.89 11.64 -9.76
C GLU A 57 13.43 10.54 -10.72
N ARG A 58 12.72 9.51 -10.25
CA ARG A 58 12.22 8.39 -11.09
C ARG A 58 11.25 8.82 -12.19
N ALA A 59 10.58 9.96 -12.02
CA ALA A 59 9.57 10.44 -12.95
C ALA A 59 9.52 11.96 -12.98
N ASP A 60 9.25 12.50 -14.17
CA ASP A 60 8.93 13.91 -14.39
C ASP A 60 7.45 14.03 -14.78
N PRO A 61 6.53 14.05 -13.80
CA PRO A 61 5.10 14.12 -14.06
C PRO A 61 4.71 15.49 -14.58
N ARG A 62 3.53 15.55 -15.21
CA ARG A 62 2.93 16.82 -15.61
C ARG A 62 2.66 17.71 -14.40
N ARG A 63 2.87 19.01 -14.57
CA ARG A 63 2.68 20.03 -13.51
C ARG A 63 1.55 21.02 -13.78
N ASP A 64 0.87 20.84 -14.91
CA ASP A 64 -0.21 21.68 -15.41
C ASP A 64 -1.59 21.07 -15.15
N GLY A 65 -1.64 19.75 -14.98
CA GLY A 65 -2.89 18.98 -15.00
C GLY A 65 -3.71 19.05 -13.72
N ARG A 66 -3.14 19.46 -12.57
CA ARG A 66 -3.84 19.64 -11.29
C ARG A 66 -4.89 18.54 -11.03
N SER A 67 -4.53 17.32 -11.39
CA SER A 67 -5.38 16.13 -11.36
C SER A 67 -4.75 15.09 -10.45
N ALA A 68 -5.57 14.46 -9.62
CA ALA A 68 -5.13 13.45 -8.69
C ALA A 68 -5.98 12.19 -8.82
N ILE A 69 -5.32 11.04 -8.77
CA ILE A 69 -5.95 9.72 -8.76
C ILE A 69 -5.72 9.08 -7.40
N ILE A 70 -6.76 8.60 -6.74
CA ILE A 70 -6.66 7.89 -5.47
C ILE A 70 -7.12 6.45 -5.68
N THR A 71 -6.36 5.50 -5.15
CA THR A 71 -6.79 4.09 -5.15
C THR A 71 -7.41 3.74 -3.81
N ALA A 72 -8.42 2.88 -3.81
CA ALA A 72 -8.99 2.28 -2.61
C ALA A 72 -9.20 0.78 -2.80
N GLY A 73 -9.09 0.03 -1.72
CA GLY A 73 -9.34 -1.41 -1.71
C GLY A 73 -8.36 -2.17 -0.80
N PRO A 74 -8.76 -3.32 -0.27
CA PRO A 74 -7.92 -4.11 0.62
C PRO A 74 -6.67 -4.62 -0.13
N PRO A 75 -5.57 -4.92 0.58
CA PRO A 75 -4.45 -5.65 0.01
C PRO A 75 -4.93 -6.96 -0.65
N GLY A 76 -4.38 -7.32 -1.81
CA GLY A 76 -4.82 -8.50 -2.57
C GLY A 76 -6.04 -8.29 -3.46
N SER A 77 -6.72 -7.13 -3.38
CA SER A 77 -7.89 -6.82 -4.25
C SER A 77 -7.56 -6.69 -5.74
N GLY A 78 -6.33 -6.27 -6.08
CA GLY A 78 -5.92 -6.00 -7.46
C GLY A 78 -5.97 -4.52 -7.87
N LYS A 79 -6.08 -3.59 -6.91
CA LYS A 79 -6.07 -2.13 -7.12
C LYS A 79 -5.02 -1.62 -8.12
N SER A 80 -3.75 -1.98 -7.95
CA SER A 80 -2.65 -1.48 -8.80
C SER A 80 -2.79 -1.97 -10.25
N THR A 81 -3.25 -3.21 -10.46
CA THR A 81 -3.55 -3.73 -11.80
C THR A 81 -4.74 -3.00 -12.42
N ALA A 82 -5.79 -2.74 -11.64
CA ALA A 82 -7.00 -2.09 -12.11
C ALA A 82 -6.75 -0.64 -12.56
N VAL A 83 -5.95 0.10 -11.79
CA VAL A 83 -5.58 1.50 -12.08
C VAL A 83 -4.72 1.57 -13.33
N ARG A 84 -3.67 0.74 -13.45
CA ARG A 84 -2.81 0.69 -14.65
C ARG A 84 -3.58 0.33 -15.93
N ALA A 85 -4.64 -0.47 -15.80
CA ALA A 85 -5.47 -0.85 -16.95
C ALA A 85 -6.47 0.23 -17.39
N ARG A 86 -6.83 1.17 -16.50
CA ARG A 86 -7.89 2.17 -16.75
C ARG A 86 -7.36 3.58 -16.96
N VAL A 87 -6.31 3.95 -16.24
CA VAL A 87 -5.70 5.28 -16.33
C VAL A 87 -4.83 5.34 -17.58
N VAL A 88 -5.36 6.02 -18.60
CA VAL A 88 -4.59 6.36 -19.79
C VAL A 88 -3.47 7.32 -19.39
N ASN A 89 -2.27 7.14 -19.94
CA ASN A 89 -1.10 7.97 -19.66
C ASN A 89 -0.72 8.04 -18.17
N ILE A 90 -0.85 6.95 -17.41
CA ILE A 90 -0.38 6.90 -16.02
C ILE A 90 1.09 7.34 -15.84
N GLY A 91 1.92 7.23 -16.89
CA GLY A 91 3.30 7.75 -16.91
C GLY A 91 3.42 9.27 -16.85
N GLU A 92 2.34 10.02 -17.08
CA GLU A 92 2.28 11.48 -16.86
C GLU A 92 2.04 11.85 -15.39
N TYR A 93 1.76 10.86 -14.53
CA TYR A 93 1.51 11.04 -13.10
C TYR A 93 2.71 10.55 -12.28
N ARG A 94 2.95 11.20 -11.14
CA ARG A 94 3.79 10.61 -10.11
C ARG A 94 2.97 9.62 -9.32
N VAL A 95 3.29 8.34 -9.47
CA VAL A 95 2.72 7.29 -8.63
C VAL A 95 3.41 7.32 -7.27
N ILE A 96 2.64 7.51 -6.21
CA ILE A 96 3.08 7.54 -4.82
C ILE A 96 2.59 6.25 -4.17
N ASP A 97 3.49 5.27 -4.05
CA ASP A 97 3.25 3.98 -3.42
C ASP A 97 4.23 3.76 -2.26
N ALA A 98 3.69 3.63 -1.05
CA ALA A 98 4.49 3.36 0.13
C ALA A 98 5.19 1.99 0.07
N ASP A 99 4.73 1.04 -0.75
CA ASP A 99 5.39 -0.25 -0.91
C ASP A 99 6.74 -0.12 -1.63
N GLU A 100 6.89 0.79 -2.61
CA GLU A 100 8.20 1.04 -3.25
C GLU A 100 9.22 1.61 -2.26
N ILE A 101 8.76 2.45 -1.34
CA ILE A 101 9.60 3.04 -0.28
C ILE A 101 10.05 1.95 0.70
N LYS A 102 9.16 1.02 1.07
CA LYS A 102 9.51 -0.09 1.98
C LYS A 102 10.69 -0.90 1.47
N ASP A 103 10.81 -1.11 0.16
CA ASP A 103 11.93 -1.88 -0.40
C ASP A 103 13.27 -1.20 -0.11
N ALA A 104 13.37 0.13 -0.29
CA ALA A 104 14.57 0.89 0.08
C ALA A 104 14.87 0.79 1.59
N LEU A 105 13.85 0.95 2.43
CA LEU A 105 13.99 0.87 3.89
C LEU A 105 14.45 -0.53 4.36
N VAL A 106 13.88 -1.59 3.78
CA VAL A 106 14.23 -2.98 4.06
C VAL A 106 15.66 -3.26 3.62
N VAL A 107 16.03 -2.92 2.38
CA VAL A 107 17.39 -3.14 1.86
C VAL A 107 18.42 -2.49 2.79
N LYS A 108 18.19 -1.24 3.19
CA LYS A 108 19.07 -0.53 4.11
C LYS A 108 19.12 -1.21 5.49
N ALA A 109 17.99 -1.57 6.06
CA ALA A 109 17.93 -2.24 7.37
C ALA A 109 18.62 -3.62 7.38
N VAL A 110 18.49 -4.38 6.29
CA VAL A 110 19.20 -5.65 6.13
C VAL A 110 20.71 -5.41 6.01
N ALA A 111 21.13 -4.43 5.21
CA ALA A 111 22.54 -4.08 5.04
C ALA A 111 23.19 -3.59 6.35
N ASP A 112 22.44 -2.85 7.16
CA ASP A 112 22.88 -2.36 8.48
C ASP A 112 22.86 -3.46 9.56
N GLY A 113 22.35 -4.66 9.23
CA GLY A 113 22.41 -5.85 10.08
C GLY A 113 21.39 -5.86 11.23
N ILE A 114 20.50 -4.88 11.33
CA ILE A 114 19.57 -4.72 12.46
C ILE A 114 18.52 -5.82 12.55
N TYR A 115 18.38 -6.64 11.51
CA TYR A 115 17.46 -7.78 11.44
C TYR A 115 18.13 -9.16 11.40
N GLY A 116 19.43 -9.26 11.74
CA GLY A 116 20.16 -10.52 11.73
C GLY A 116 19.43 -11.67 12.45
N ASP A 117 18.94 -11.43 13.66
CA ASP A 117 18.22 -12.42 14.48
C ASP A 117 16.87 -12.88 13.90
N LEU A 118 16.23 -12.04 13.08
CA LEU A 118 14.99 -12.39 12.38
C LEU A 118 15.31 -13.18 11.11
N LEU A 119 16.27 -12.70 10.33
CA LEU A 119 16.69 -13.33 9.07
C LEU A 119 17.31 -14.72 9.28
N SER A 120 17.89 -14.99 10.45
CA SER A 120 18.43 -16.31 10.80
C SER A 120 17.36 -17.35 11.18
N GLN A 121 16.09 -16.95 11.29
CA GLN A 121 15.02 -17.88 11.64
C GLN A 121 14.62 -18.72 10.42
N VAL A 122 14.47 -20.03 10.63
CA VAL A 122 14.01 -20.95 9.58
C VAL A 122 12.50 -21.11 9.65
N LEU A 123 11.82 -20.91 8.53
CA LEU A 123 10.39 -21.09 8.35
C LEU A 123 10.05 -22.56 7.98
N PRO A 124 8.76 -22.97 8.06
CA PRO A 124 8.36 -24.36 7.81
C PRO A 124 8.74 -24.94 6.44
N ASP A 125 8.98 -24.10 5.44
CA ASP A 125 9.45 -24.54 4.12
C ASP A 125 10.95 -24.80 4.04
N GLY A 126 11.69 -24.59 5.13
CA GLY A 126 13.13 -24.82 5.23
C GLY A 126 14.01 -23.60 4.89
N TYR A 127 13.40 -22.46 4.56
CA TYR A 127 14.12 -21.24 4.19
C TYR A 127 14.02 -20.16 5.27
N GLY A 128 14.90 -19.17 5.19
CA GLY A 128 14.84 -17.97 6.05
C GLY A 128 13.64 -17.07 5.74
N LEU A 129 13.57 -15.95 6.46
CA LEU A 129 12.74 -14.82 6.06
C LEU A 129 13.29 -14.20 4.76
N ALA A 130 12.42 -13.98 3.78
CA ALA A 130 12.73 -13.15 2.63
C ALA A 130 12.73 -11.67 3.06
N PRO A 131 13.57 -10.79 2.48
CA PRO A 131 13.64 -9.39 2.89
C PRO A 131 12.29 -8.67 2.96
N ARG A 132 11.42 -8.80 1.95
CA ARG A 132 10.09 -8.15 1.93
C ARG A 132 9.10 -8.70 2.96
N GLU A 133 9.39 -9.81 3.64
CA GLU A 133 8.58 -10.29 4.77
C GLU A 133 8.80 -9.44 6.04
N LEU A 134 9.82 -8.58 6.06
CA LEU A 134 10.04 -7.57 7.11
C LEU A 134 9.21 -6.29 6.89
N ALA A 135 8.39 -6.22 5.84
CA ALA A 135 7.69 -5.00 5.43
C ALA A 135 6.82 -4.34 6.50
N SER A 136 6.26 -5.12 7.42
CA SER A 136 5.48 -4.58 8.55
C SER A 136 6.34 -3.71 9.47
N LEU A 137 7.63 -4.03 9.63
CA LEU A 137 8.56 -3.34 10.52
C LEU A 137 9.02 -1.97 9.99
N VAL A 138 8.87 -1.73 8.69
CA VAL A 138 9.16 -0.44 8.04
C VAL A 138 7.88 0.31 7.65
N HIS A 139 6.71 -0.17 8.07
CA HIS A 139 5.44 0.32 7.58
C HIS A 139 5.20 1.80 7.92
N ASN A 140 5.33 2.17 9.18
CA ASN A 140 5.03 3.53 9.65
C ASN A 140 6.02 4.53 9.02
N GLU A 141 7.32 4.23 9.03
CA GLU A 141 8.38 4.99 8.37
C GLU A 141 8.11 5.19 6.88
N SER A 142 7.71 4.13 6.15
CA SER A 142 7.37 4.25 4.73
C SER A 142 6.17 5.17 4.48
N VAL A 143 5.19 5.19 5.39
CA VAL A 143 4.03 6.07 5.31
C VAL A 143 4.43 7.52 5.57
N GLU A 144 5.34 7.78 6.51
CA GLU A 144 5.85 9.14 6.78
C GLU A 144 6.59 9.72 5.57
N ILE A 145 7.46 8.91 4.95
CA ILE A 145 8.19 9.29 3.72
C ILE A 145 7.21 9.48 2.55
N ALA A 146 6.24 8.57 2.35
CA ALA A 146 5.22 8.72 1.30
C ALA A 146 4.41 10.01 1.48
N ASN A 147 4.07 10.37 2.72
CA ASN A 147 3.38 11.63 3.04
C ASN A 147 4.26 12.86 2.74
N LEU A 148 5.57 12.80 2.97
CA LEU A 148 6.51 13.87 2.59
C LEU A 148 6.57 14.03 1.06
N ILE A 149 6.72 12.92 0.33
CA ILE A 149 6.73 12.91 -1.14
C ILE A 149 5.42 13.48 -1.67
N ARG A 150 4.27 13.07 -1.13
CA ARG A 150 2.97 13.63 -1.53
C ARG A 150 2.91 15.13 -1.35
N ARG A 151 3.30 15.66 -0.17
CA ARG A 151 3.32 17.11 0.07
C ARG A 151 4.21 17.84 -0.95
N ILE A 152 5.43 17.35 -1.18
CA ILE A 152 6.34 17.94 -2.17
C ILE A 152 5.72 17.94 -3.57
N SER A 153 5.09 16.83 -3.97
CA SER A 153 4.48 16.68 -5.29
C SER A 153 3.27 17.62 -5.48
N VAL A 154 2.44 17.72 -4.45
CA VAL A 154 1.28 18.63 -4.37
C VAL A 154 1.71 20.10 -4.40
N ASP A 155 2.77 20.46 -3.68
CA ASP A 155 3.34 21.82 -3.69
C ASP A 155 3.89 22.18 -5.08
N ARG A 156 4.47 21.20 -5.78
CA ARG A 156 4.95 21.32 -7.17
C ARG A 156 3.82 21.31 -8.21
N LYS A 157 2.56 21.14 -7.79
CA LYS A 157 1.36 21.02 -8.65
C LYS A 157 1.43 19.86 -9.65
N GLU A 158 2.12 18.79 -9.27
CA GLU A 158 2.26 17.60 -10.11
C GLU A 158 0.93 16.81 -10.21
N ASN A 159 0.67 16.19 -11.34
CA ASN A 159 -0.33 15.15 -11.42
C ASN A 159 0.13 13.94 -10.61
N ILE A 160 -0.70 13.46 -9.68
CA ILE A 160 -0.31 12.39 -8.76
C ILE A 160 -1.29 11.21 -8.76
N VAL A 161 -0.76 10.01 -8.57
CA VAL A 161 -1.54 8.85 -8.13
C VAL A 161 -1.16 8.56 -6.69
N VAL A 162 -2.13 8.56 -5.76
CA VAL A 162 -1.93 8.17 -4.37
C VAL A 162 -2.41 6.72 -4.22
N GLU A 163 -1.45 5.78 -4.21
CA GLU A 163 -1.75 4.38 -3.94
C GLU A 163 -1.96 4.15 -2.43
N GLY A 164 -3.05 3.47 -2.10
CA GLY A 164 -3.43 3.19 -0.73
C GLY A 164 -4.66 2.29 -0.65
N THR A 165 -4.97 1.83 0.56
CA THR A 165 -6.19 1.06 0.81
C THR A 165 -7.40 1.98 1.03
N LEU A 166 -7.17 3.18 1.56
CA LEU A 166 -8.21 4.09 2.05
C LEU A 166 -9.06 3.46 3.17
N ALA A 167 -8.50 2.53 3.94
CA ALA A 167 -9.21 1.81 5.00
C ALA A 167 -9.42 2.63 6.29
N TRP A 168 -8.67 3.72 6.47
CA TRP A 168 -8.65 4.50 7.71
C TRP A 168 -9.59 5.69 7.62
N ASP A 169 -10.44 5.85 8.64
CA ASP A 169 -11.29 7.02 8.81
C ASP A 169 -10.44 8.30 8.82
N GLY A 170 -10.93 9.35 8.16
CA GLY A 170 -10.25 10.63 8.00
C GLY A 170 -9.13 10.67 6.95
N GLN A 171 -8.65 9.54 6.42
CA GLN A 171 -7.61 9.55 5.37
C GLN A 171 -8.11 10.23 4.09
N GLY A 172 -9.31 9.86 3.61
CA GLY A 172 -9.94 10.46 2.44
C GLY A 172 -10.15 11.97 2.59
N PRO A 173 -10.84 12.45 3.65
CA PRO A 173 -11.02 13.87 3.92
C PRO A 173 -9.71 14.65 3.98
N ARG A 174 -8.65 14.09 4.59
CA ARG A 174 -7.33 14.74 4.64
C ARG A 174 -6.71 14.89 3.25
N ILE A 175 -6.75 13.84 2.44
CA ILE A 175 -6.24 13.89 1.05
C ILE A 175 -7.04 14.92 0.24
N PHE A 176 -8.37 14.90 0.35
CA PHE A 176 -9.23 15.89 -0.32
C PHE A 176 -8.84 17.32 0.06
N ARG A 177 -8.67 17.61 1.36
CA ARG A 177 -8.25 18.93 1.84
C ARG A 177 -6.87 19.32 1.31
N ASP A 178 -5.87 18.43 1.40
CA ASP A 178 -4.51 18.66 0.88
C ASP A 178 -4.56 19.07 -0.62
N LEU A 179 -5.42 18.42 -1.41
CA LEU A 179 -5.60 18.68 -2.84
C LEU A 179 -6.37 19.98 -3.11
N ALA A 180 -7.45 20.24 -2.37
CA ALA A 180 -8.26 21.45 -2.47
C ALA A 180 -7.44 22.70 -2.13
N ASP A 181 -6.68 22.68 -1.02
CA ASP A 181 -5.77 23.76 -0.63
C ASP A 181 -4.69 24.03 -1.69
N ALA A 182 -4.28 22.98 -2.38
CA ALA A 182 -3.33 23.08 -3.47
C ALA A 182 -3.97 23.47 -4.82
N GLY A 183 -5.28 23.65 -4.88
CA GLY A 183 -6.02 24.09 -6.07
C GLY A 183 -6.10 23.04 -7.16
N TYR A 184 -6.10 21.75 -6.80
CA TYR A 184 -6.43 20.66 -7.72
C TYR A 184 -7.85 20.84 -8.26
N VAL A 185 -8.04 20.53 -9.54
CA VAL A 185 -9.32 20.77 -10.23
C VAL A 185 -10.09 19.49 -10.52
N GLU A 186 -9.38 18.37 -10.55
CA GLU A 186 -9.92 17.05 -10.88
C GLU A 186 -9.40 16.00 -9.90
N VAL A 187 -10.31 15.18 -9.40
CA VAL A 187 -9.98 14.03 -8.56
C VAL A 187 -10.72 12.80 -9.06
N GLU A 188 -9.99 11.74 -9.37
CA GLU A 188 -10.54 10.43 -9.66
C GLU A 188 -10.23 9.46 -8.52
N VAL A 189 -11.22 8.69 -8.07
CA VAL A 189 -11.04 7.65 -7.06
C VAL A 189 -11.42 6.30 -7.65
N PHE A 190 -10.45 5.39 -7.72
CA PHE A 190 -10.65 4.01 -8.15
C PHE A 190 -10.66 3.06 -6.95
N GLY A 191 -11.86 2.57 -6.60
CA GLY A 191 -12.04 1.53 -5.60
C GLY A 191 -12.09 0.14 -6.21
N VAL A 192 -11.50 -0.86 -5.55
CA VAL A 192 -11.74 -2.28 -5.85
C VAL A 192 -12.38 -2.95 -4.64
N ASP A 193 -13.61 -3.41 -4.83
CA ASP A 193 -14.45 -4.05 -3.83
C ASP A 193 -14.48 -5.56 -4.05
N VAL A 194 -13.97 -6.30 -3.07
CA VAL A 194 -13.94 -7.76 -3.04
C VAL A 194 -14.23 -8.23 -1.63
N ASP A 195 -14.80 -9.42 -1.47
CA ASP A 195 -14.97 -10.01 -0.14
C ASP A 195 -13.62 -10.34 0.51
N ALA A 196 -13.64 -10.47 1.84
CA ALA A 196 -12.43 -10.72 2.62
C ALA A 196 -11.70 -12.03 2.22
N PRO A 197 -12.39 -13.18 2.02
CA PRO A 197 -11.76 -14.40 1.50
C PRO A 197 -10.97 -14.18 0.20
N THR A 198 -11.54 -13.45 -0.75
CA THR A 198 -10.91 -13.12 -2.03
C THR A 198 -9.66 -12.24 -1.82
N ALA A 199 -9.74 -11.24 -0.95
CA ALA A 199 -8.59 -10.40 -0.60
C ALA A 199 -7.46 -11.20 0.06
N TYR A 200 -7.78 -12.11 0.99
CA TYR A 200 -6.76 -12.95 1.64
C TYR A 200 -6.06 -13.86 0.64
N GLU A 201 -6.80 -14.57 -0.21
CA GLU A 201 -6.20 -15.46 -1.19
C GLU A 201 -5.35 -14.68 -2.20
N GLY A 202 -5.82 -13.52 -2.67
CA GLY A 202 -5.03 -12.64 -3.55
C GLY A 202 -3.73 -12.16 -2.91
N ALA A 203 -3.76 -11.80 -1.62
CA ALA A 203 -2.56 -11.40 -0.88
C ALA A 203 -1.60 -12.57 -0.64
N LEU A 204 -2.12 -13.74 -0.25
CA LEU A 204 -1.33 -14.95 -0.03
C LEU A 204 -0.70 -15.47 -1.33
N ALA A 205 -1.45 -15.52 -2.42
CA ALA A 205 -0.95 -15.95 -3.73
C ALA A 205 0.19 -15.05 -4.21
N ARG A 206 0.00 -13.71 -4.17
CA ARG A 206 1.04 -12.74 -4.55
C ARG A 206 2.29 -12.85 -3.69
N TRP A 207 2.13 -13.00 -2.37
CA TRP A 207 3.27 -13.18 -1.48
C TRP A 207 4.01 -14.49 -1.77
N TRP A 208 3.28 -15.59 -1.90
CA TRP A 208 3.88 -16.91 -2.10
C TRP A 208 4.63 -17.01 -3.43
N GLU A 209 4.07 -16.46 -4.51
CA GLU A 209 4.76 -16.34 -5.80
C GLU A 209 6.09 -15.58 -5.66
N GLY A 210 6.07 -14.43 -4.98
CA GLY A 210 7.30 -13.68 -4.73
C GLY A 210 8.30 -14.43 -3.83
N ARG A 211 7.82 -15.17 -2.82
CA ARG A 211 8.69 -15.99 -1.96
C ARG A 211 9.35 -17.12 -2.76
N LEU A 212 8.61 -17.81 -3.62
CA LEU A 212 9.17 -18.83 -4.52
C LEU A 212 10.22 -18.23 -5.47
N ALA A 213 9.94 -17.05 -6.05
CA ALA A 213 10.91 -16.35 -6.89
C ALA A 213 12.19 -16.00 -6.13
N TRP A 214 12.12 -15.70 -4.82
CA TRP A 214 13.31 -15.47 -3.99
C TRP A 214 14.08 -16.74 -3.66
N ILE A 215 13.38 -17.83 -3.36
CA ILE A 215 13.99 -19.15 -3.15
C ILE A 215 14.76 -19.59 -4.41
N ASP A 216 14.19 -19.35 -5.59
CA ASP A 216 14.80 -19.71 -6.87
C ASP A 216 15.85 -18.68 -7.34
N GLY A 217 16.04 -17.58 -6.60
CA GLY A 217 17.00 -16.52 -6.92
C GLY A 217 16.58 -15.55 -8.03
N ALA A 218 15.34 -15.64 -8.51
CA ALA A 218 14.78 -14.78 -9.55
C ALA A 218 14.38 -13.38 -9.04
N ASP A 219 14.06 -13.24 -7.75
CA ASP A 219 13.83 -11.95 -7.08
C ASP A 219 14.70 -11.86 -5.80
N GLN A 220 15.42 -10.76 -5.62
CA GLN A 220 16.37 -10.62 -4.49
C GLN A 220 15.68 -10.33 -3.14
N LEU A 221 14.43 -9.88 -3.15
CA LEU A 221 13.69 -9.42 -1.97
C LEU A 221 12.49 -10.30 -1.60
N GLY A 222 11.97 -11.08 -2.54
CA GLY A 222 10.86 -12.00 -2.36
C GLY A 222 9.47 -11.35 -2.40
N GLY A 223 8.50 -12.02 -1.78
CA GLY A 223 7.12 -11.55 -1.71
C GLY A 223 6.85 -10.72 -0.45
N ARG A 224 5.97 -9.73 -0.54
CA ARG A 224 5.53 -8.96 0.63
C ARG A 224 4.37 -9.68 1.33
N PHE A 225 4.65 -10.29 2.48
CA PHE A 225 3.60 -10.89 3.30
C PHE A 225 2.66 -9.81 3.84
N THR A 226 1.35 -10.00 3.69
CA THR A 226 0.34 -9.14 4.31
C THR A 226 -0.38 -9.90 5.42
N PRO A 227 -0.25 -9.49 6.69
CA PRO A 227 -0.92 -10.16 7.79
C PRO A 227 -2.45 -10.14 7.65
N ARG A 228 -3.12 -11.23 8.04
CA ARG A 228 -4.58 -11.33 8.07
C ARG A 228 -5.24 -10.10 8.72
N VAL A 229 -4.75 -9.71 9.89
CA VAL A 229 -5.24 -8.54 10.64
C VAL A 229 -5.21 -7.23 9.84
N ALA A 230 -4.24 -7.05 8.94
CA ALA A 230 -4.15 -5.86 8.10
C ALA A 230 -5.28 -5.82 7.04
N ILE A 231 -5.67 -6.99 6.53
CA ILE A 231 -6.79 -7.14 5.62
C ILE A 231 -8.12 -7.07 6.38
N ASP A 232 -8.21 -7.68 7.57
CA ASP A 232 -9.40 -7.63 8.44
C ASP A 232 -9.81 -6.18 8.74
N ASN A 233 -8.84 -5.31 9.02
CA ASN A 233 -9.07 -3.89 9.28
C ASN A 233 -9.67 -3.11 8.07
N CYS A 234 -9.65 -3.70 6.87
CA CYS A 234 -10.29 -3.10 5.70
C CYS A 234 -11.80 -3.35 5.64
N TYR A 235 -12.34 -4.19 6.54
CA TYR A 235 -13.75 -4.56 6.60
C TYR A 235 -14.37 -4.18 7.95
N ASP A 236 -15.65 -3.81 7.93
CA ASP A 236 -16.42 -3.58 9.15
C ASP A 236 -16.97 -4.91 9.73
N SER A 237 -17.68 -4.81 10.85
CA SER A 237 -18.29 -5.99 11.50
C SER A 237 -19.39 -6.68 10.68
N SER A 238 -19.93 -6.01 9.64
CA SER A 238 -20.89 -6.58 8.70
C SER A 238 -20.24 -7.24 7.48
N GLY A 239 -18.91 -7.14 7.35
CA GLY A 239 -18.13 -7.63 6.22
C GLY A 239 -18.11 -6.68 5.03
N GLN A 240 -18.58 -5.44 5.18
CA GLN A 240 -18.50 -4.42 4.14
C GLN A 240 -17.12 -3.76 4.13
N SER A 241 -16.64 -3.38 2.95
CA SER A 241 -15.33 -2.75 2.77
C SER A 241 -15.35 -1.29 3.22
N ASN A 242 -14.59 -0.98 4.29
CA ASN A 242 -14.32 0.39 4.72
C ASN A 242 -13.63 1.19 3.61
N CYS A 243 -12.80 0.53 2.82
CA CYS A 243 -12.11 1.15 1.68
C CYS A 243 -13.09 1.71 0.65
N THR A 244 -14.12 0.91 0.32
CA THR A 244 -15.18 1.31 -0.61
C THR A 244 -16.05 2.42 -0.02
N ALA A 245 -16.40 2.33 1.27
CA ALA A 245 -17.15 3.37 1.96
C ALA A 245 -16.43 4.72 1.91
N HIS A 246 -15.16 4.78 2.33
CA HIS A 246 -14.37 6.01 2.32
C HIS A 246 -14.10 6.53 0.89
N ALA A 247 -13.99 5.65 -0.12
CA ALA A 247 -13.87 6.09 -1.50
C ALA A 247 -15.10 6.87 -1.95
N LEU A 248 -16.29 6.40 -1.58
CA LEU A 248 -17.57 7.04 -1.93
C LEU A 248 -17.78 8.37 -1.18
N GLU A 249 -17.18 8.54 -0.01
CA GLU A 249 -17.24 9.79 0.75
C GLU A 249 -16.59 10.98 0.03
N PHE A 250 -15.72 10.76 -0.95
CA PHE A 250 -15.16 11.84 -1.79
C PHE A 250 -16.27 12.64 -2.49
N ILE A 251 -17.38 12.00 -2.88
CA ILE A 251 -18.53 12.70 -3.48
C ILE A 251 -19.22 13.64 -2.48
N ASN A 252 -19.23 13.26 -1.19
CA ASN A 252 -19.79 14.10 -0.13
C ASN A 252 -18.88 15.31 0.11
N GLN A 253 -17.55 15.12 0.13
CA GLN A 253 -16.58 16.21 0.26
C GLN A 253 -16.64 17.17 -0.94
N ALA A 254 -16.85 16.64 -2.14
CA ALA A 254 -16.97 17.41 -3.37
C ALA A 254 -18.13 18.42 -3.35
N GLN A 255 -19.16 18.22 -2.53
CA GLN A 255 -20.28 19.16 -2.38
C GLN A 255 -19.86 20.56 -1.89
N SER A 256 -18.65 20.68 -1.30
CA SER A 256 -18.04 21.98 -0.97
C SER A 256 -17.78 22.87 -2.19
N GLY A 257 -17.62 22.27 -3.39
CA GLY A 257 -17.24 22.96 -4.62
C GLY A 257 -15.77 23.37 -4.69
N GLU A 258 -14.93 22.95 -3.74
CA GLU A 258 -13.51 23.33 -3.71
C GLU A 258 -12.67 22.59 -4.76
N ILE A 259 -13.12 21.39 -5.17
CA ILE A 259 -12.59 20.65 -6.31
C ILE A 259 -13.72 20.52 -7.34
N PRO A 260 -13.65 21.22 -8.49
CA PRO A 260 -14.73 21.30 -9.48
C PRO A 260 -15.19 19.97 -10.08
N THR A 261 -14.31 18.96 -10.17
CA THR A 261 -14.64 17.66 -10.75
C THR A 261 -14.12 16.55 -9.85
N VAL A 262 -15.03 15.69 -9.40
CA VAL A 262 -14.68 14.49 -8.63
C VAL A 262 -15.42 13.29 -9.21
N GLU A 263 -14.70 12.26 -9.58
CA GLU A 263 -15.25 10.99 -10.05
C GLU A 263 -14.85 9.86 -9.11
N VAL A 264 -15.81 8.99 -8.77
CA VAL A 264 -15.55 7.78 -7.98
C VAL A 264 -16.06 6.58 -8.75
N THR A 265 -15.16 5.67 -9.08
CA THR A 265 -15.45 4.40 -9.76
C THR A 265 -15.09 3.24 -8.85
N ILE A 266 -16.08 2.40 -8.51
CA ILE A 266 -15.90 1.17 -7.75
C ILE A 266 -16.00 -0.03 -8.69
N LEU A 267 -14.99 -0.87 -8.62
CA LEU A 267 -14.86 -2.09 -9.39
C LEU A 267 -15.16 -3.29 -8.51
N GLY A 268 -15.92 -4.25 -9.02
CA GLY A 268 -16.15 -5.55 -8.38
C GLY A 268 -15.80 -6.69 -9.33
N ARG A 269 -15.69 -7.90 -8.79
CA ARG A 269 -15.53 -9.10 -9.63
C ARG A 269 -16.89 -9.60 -10.08
N ASP A 270 -17.03 -9.84 -11.38
CA ASP A 270 -18.19 -10.53 -11.93
C ASP A 270 -18.12 -12.06 -11.67
N ALA A 271 -19.14 -12.79 -12.14
CA ALA A 271 -19.20 -14.25 -11.99
C ALA A 271 -18.05 -15.00 -12.69
N ALA A 272 -17.39 -14.37 -13.68
CA ALA A 272 -16.23 -14.90 -14.37
C ALA A 272 -14.90 -14.48 -13.71
N GLY A 273 -14.96 -13.69 -12.63
CA GLY A 273 -13.80 -13.18 -11.89
C GLY A 273 -13.17 -11.92 -12.48
N ALA A 274 -13.74 -11.34 -13.56
CA ALA A 274 -13.23 -10.13 -14.20
C ALA A 274 -13.65 -8.87 -13.44
N LEU A 275 -12.77 -7.85 -13.40
CA LEU A 275 -13.06 -6.58 -12.73
C LEU A 275 -13.94 -5.68 -13.60
N THR A 276 -15.19 -5.51 -13.19
CA THR A 276 -16.22 -4.69 -13.85
C THR A 276 -16.63 -3.52 -12.97
N VAL A 277 -17.16 -2.46 -13.58
CA VAL A 277 -17.68 -1.31 -12.82
C VAL A 277 -19.00 -1.73 -12.17
N ILE A 278 -19.05 -1.69 -10.84
CA ILE A 278 -20.26 -2.00 -10.06
C ILE A 278 -20.95 -0.75 -9.52
N ARG A 279 -20.20 0.36 -9.40
CA ARG A 279 -20.74 1.66 -8.99
C ARG A 279 -19.87 2.78 -9.56
N GLN A 280 -20.53 3.84 -10.03
CA GLN A 280 -19.87 5.05 -10.48
C GLN A 280 -20.67 6.25 -9.97
N GLN A 281 -19.97 7.27 -9.48
CA GLN A 281 -20.55 8.54 -9.07
C GLN A 281 -19.68 9.68 -9.57
N HIS A 282 -20.29 10.81 -9.89
CA HIS A 282 -19.57 12.01 -10.23
C HIS A 282 -20.15 13.21 -9.49
N TYR A 283 -19.29 14.18 -9.23
CA TYR A 283 -19.63 15.55 -8.89
C TYR A 283 -18.99 16.47 -9.93
N LYS A 284 -19.77 17.44 -10.39
CA LYS A 284 -19.30 18.51 -11.28
C LYS A 284 -20.00 19.82 -10.90
N GLN A 285 -19.20 20.87 -10.69
CA GLN A 285 -19.70 22.21 -10.41
C GLN A 285 -20.28 22.90 -11.64
#